data_AF-A0A202DYI5-F1
#
_entry.id   AF-A0A202DYI5-F1
#
_cell.length_a   1.000
_cell.length_b   1.000
_cell.length_c   1.000
_cell.angle_alpha   90.00
_cell.angle_beta   90.00
_cell.angle_gamma   90.00
#
_symmetry.space_group_name_H-M   'P 1'
#
loop_
_entity.id
_entity.type
_entity.pdbx_description
1 polymer ?
#
loop_
_entity_poly.entity_id
_entity_poly.type
_entity_poly.pdbx_seq_one_letter_code
_entity_poly.pdbx_strand_id
1 'polypeptide(L)'
;MNQKITFGIALFGLFLGVLIAIVFGVNESFFKDRIQKGLQKNIKIQAMADPIKKQAKLTKEASKNWRYYQRFHFHSTGIGAMSLGILILLLYIAAPTSAKVVSAYAISLGGFFYPFIWLFAAIYGPEMGRHQAKECFAVFGYMGGVFLLGILLTMVLLFKYELKLPKHESMINDK
;
A
#
# COMPACT_ATOMS: atom_id res chain seq x y z
N MET A 1 23.87 -8.88 4.05
CA MET A 1 22.54 -8.68 3.44
C MET A 1 22.51 -7.28 2.83
N ASN A 2 22.25 -7.13 1.53
CA ASN A 2 22.09 -5.81 0.90
C ASN A 2 20.70 -5.24 1.23
N GLN A 3 20.53 -4.70 2.44
CA GLN A 3 19.26 -4.15 2.89
C GLN A 3 18.85 -2.86 2.18
N LYS A 4 19.75 -2.23 1.42
CA LYS A 4 19.45 -1.01 0.66
C LYS A 4 18.26 -1.19 -0.27
N ILE A 5 18.11 -2.38 -0.85
CA ILE A 5 16.99 -2.70 -1.76
C ILE A 5 15.66 -2.71 -1.01
N THR A 6 15.56 -3.41 0.11
CA THR A 6 14.31 -3.53 0.89
C THR A 6 13.88 -2.18 1.47
N PHE A 7 14.83 -1.39 1.96
CA PHE A 7 14.57 -0.01 2.40
C PHE A 7 14.18 0.90 1.22
N GLY A 8 14.88 0.80 0.09
CA GLY A 8 14.57 1.57 -1.12
C GLY A 8 13.16 1.32 -1.64
N ILE A 9 12.70 0.06 -1.63
CA ILE A 9 11.32 -0.31 -2.02
C ILE A 9 10.31 0.34 -1.06
N ALA A 10 10.53 0.26 0.25
CA ALA A 10 9.63 0.85 1.25
C ALA A 10 9.57 2.38 1.13
N LEU A 11 10.73 3.05 0.97
CA LEU A 11 10.82 4.49 0.73
C LEU A 11 10.11 4.89 -0.56
N PHE A 12 10.28 4.12 -1.63
CA PHE A 12 9.63 4.41 -2.90
C PHE A 12 8.10 4.28 -2.80
N GLY A 13 7.60 3.26 -2.10
CA GLY A 13 6.16 3.14 -1.81
C GLY A 13 5.61 4.34 -1.04
N LEU A 14 6.31 4.75 0.03
CA LEU A 14 5.96 5.95 0.80
C LEU A 14 5.97 7.20 -0.09
N PHE A 15 7.00 7.37 -0.91
CA PHE A 15 7.13 8.48 -1.85
C PHE A 15 5.96 8.54 -2.82
N LEU A 16 5.55 7.42 -3.44
CA LEU A 16 4.39 7.37 -4.33
C LEU A 16 3.09 7.76 -3.60
N GLY A 17 2.95 7.35 -2.34
CA GLY A 17 1.87 7.76 -1.47
C GLY A 17 1.83 9.28 -1.26
N VAL A 18 2.96 9.90 -0.95
CA VAL A 18 3.03 11.38 -0.80
C VAL A 18 2.77 12.08 -2.13
N LEU A 19 3.39 11.60 -3.22
CA LEU A 19 3.27 12.17 -4.55
C LEU A 19 1.81 12.26 -4.99
N ILE A 20 1.04 11.18 -4.87
CA ILE A 20 -0.36 11.21 -5.31
C ILE A 20 -1.22 12.14 -4.45
N ALA A 21 -0.92 12.32 -3.15
CA ALA A 21 -1.61 13.29 -2.31
C ALA A 21 -1.34 14.74 -2.71
N ILE A 22 -0.12 15.05 -3.12
CA ILE A 22 0.21 16.36 -3.72
C ILE A 22 -0.63 16.57 -4.98
N VAL A 23 -0.71 15.56 -5.85
CA VAL A 23 -1.53 15.65 -7.07
C VAL A 23 -3.02 15.83 -6.75
N PHE A 24 -3.54 15.18 -5.70
CA PHE A 24 -4.91 15.42 -5.22
C PHE A 24 -5.11 16.87 -4.77
N GLY A 25 -4.18 17.40 -3.97
CA GLY A 25 -4.27 18.76 -3.44
C GLY A 25 -4.20 19.84 -4.51
N VAL A 26 -3.38 19.61 -5.55
CA VAL A 26 -3.22 20.54 -6.67
C VAL A 26 -4.36 20.43 -7.68
N ASN A 27 -4.89 19.22 -7.94
CA ASN A 27 -5.84 18.98 -9.02
C ASN A 27 -6.84 17.86 -8.71
N GLU A 28 -7.75 18.09 -7.76
CA GLU A 28 -8.79 17.12 -7.43
C GLU A 28 -9.77 16.87 -8.60
N SER A 29 -10.07 17.92 -9.39
CA SER A 29 -11.00 17.84 -10.52
C SER A 29 -10.52 16.82 -11.57
N PHE A 30 -9.23 16.72 -11.86
CA PHE A 30 -8.67 15.72 -12.76
C PHE A 30 -9.14 14.28 -12.42
N PHE A 31 -9.14 13.91 -11.14
CA PHE A 31 -9.56 12.58 -10.71
C PHE A 31 -11.07 12.41 -10.79
N LYS A 32 -11.83 13.42 -10.33
CA LYS A 32 -13.30 13.42 -10.37
C LYS A 32 -13.81 13.33 -11.82
N ASP A 33 -13.22 14.10 -12.73
CA ASP A 33 -13.58 14.10 -14.15
C ASP A 33 -13.25 12.77 -14.81
N ARG A 34 -12.09 12.18 -14.49
CA ARG A 34 -11.73 10.84 -14.97
C ARG A 34 -12.75 9.80 -14.49
N ILE A 35 -13.17 9.86 -13.23
CA ILE A 35 -14.19 8.97 -12.68
C ILE A 35 -15.52 9.15 -13.42
N GLN A 36 -15.97 10.39 -13.66
CA GLN A 36 -17.23 10.64 -14.38
C GLN A 36 -17.18 10.11 -15.82
N LYS A 37 -16.08 10.37 -16.54
CA LYS A 37 -15.87 9.84 -17.90
C LYS A 37 -15.90 8.31 -17.93
N GLY A 38 -15.31 7.66 -16.93
CA GLY A 38 -15.38 6.19 -16.82
C GLY A 38 -16.80 5.68 -16.50
N LEU A 39 -17.54 6.36 -15.62
CA LEU A 39 -18.93 5.98 -15.29
C LEU A 39 -19.88 6.14 -16.48
N GLN A 40 -19.64 7.12 -17.36
CA GLN A 40 -20.38 7.27 -18.61
C GLN A 40 -20.19 6.08 -19.55
N LYS A 41 -19.04 5.40 -19.48
CA LYS A 41 -18.74 4.18 -20.24
C LYS A 41 -19.23 2.89 -19.57
N ASN A 42 -19.75 2.97 -18.35
CA ASN A 42 -20.15 1.79 -17.60
C ASN A 42 -21.46 1.19 -18.10
N ILE A 43 -21.39 0.17 -18.94
CA ILE A 43 -22.54 -0.46 -19.61
C ILE A 43 -23.63 -0.87 -18.61
N LYS A 44 -23.25 -1.48 -17.46
CA LYS A 44 -24.21 -1.98 -16.46
C LYS A 44 -25.01 -0.85 -15.80
N ILE A 45 -24.36 0.28 -15.52
CA ILE A 45 -25.05 1.45 -14.92
C ILE A 45 -25.85 2.19 -15.98
N GLN A 46 -25.31 2.33 -17.20
CA GLN A 46 -25.98 3.07 -18.26
C GLN A 46 -27.25 2.40 -18.76
N ALA A 47 -27.30 1.06 -18.73
CA ALA A 47 -28.47 0.25 -19.09
C ALA A 47 -29.59 0.23 -18.04
N MET A 48 -29.42 0.87 -16.88
CA MET A 48 -30.46 0.93 -15.85
C MET A 48 -31.66 1.77 -16.34
N ALA A 49 -32.86 1.18 -16.36
CA ALA A 49 -34.07 1.84 -16.83
C ALA A 49 -34.60 2.94 -15.88
N ASP A 50 -34.49 2.72 -14.56
CA ASP A 50 -34.96 3.65 -13.53
C ASP A 50 -33.97 4.84 -13.38
N PRO A 51 -34.37 6.08 -13.74
CA PRO A 51 -33.47 7.23 -13.70
C PRO A 51 -33.02 7.59 -12.28
N ILE A 52 -33.87 7.41 -11.27
CA ILE A 52 -33.57 7.73 -9.88
C ILE A 52 -32.53 6.73 -9.34
N LYS A 53 -32.75 5.44 -9.57
CA LYS A 53 -31.78 4.40 -9.16
C LYS A 53 -30.46 4.54 -9.91
N LYS A 54 -30.50 4.89 -11.21
CA LYS A 54 -29.30 5.14 -12.01
C LYS A 54 -28.49 6.31 -11.45
N GLN A 55 -29.12 7.45 -11.17
CA GLN A 55 -28.44 8.61 -10.61
C GLN A 55 -27.85 8.32 -9.22
N ALA A 56 -28.62 7.66 -8.34
CA ALA A 56 -28.15 7.25 -7.02
C ALA A 56 -26.93 6.31 -7.12
N LYS A 57 -26.94 5.38 -8.08
CA LYS A 57 -25.81 4.48 -8.37
C LYS A 57 -24.60 5.27 -8.86
N LEU A 58 -24.76 6.18 -9.82
CA LEU A 58 -23.66 7.02 -10.33
C LEU A 58 -22.99 7.81 -9.20
N THR A 59 -23.75 8.51 -8.37
CA THR A 59 -23.23 9.29 -7.23
C THR A 59 -22.46 8.40 -6.24
N LYS A 60 -23.05 7.25 -5.89
CA LYS A 60 -22.41 6.28 -4.98
C LYS A 60 -21.11 5.74 -5.55
N GLU A 61 -21.11 5.39 -6.84
CA GLU A 61 -19.94 4.82 -7.50
C GLU A 61 -18.84 5.86 -7.68
N ALA A 62 -19.19 7.12 -7.96
CA ALA A 62 -18.24 8.23 -8.03
C ALA A 62 -17.52 8.45 -6.69
N SER A 63 -18.28 8.58 -5.60
CA SER A 63 -17.73 8.78 -4.25
C SER A 63 -16.83 7.61 -3.81
N LYS A 64 -17.25 6.37 -4.08
CA LYS A 64 -16.45 5.19 -3.72
C LYS A 64 -15.17 5.05 -4.54
N ASN A 65 -15.18 5.37 -5.84
CA ASN A 65 -13.96 5.34 -6.66
C ASN A 65 -12.99 6.44 -6.25
N TRP A 66 -13.49 7.63 -5.89
CA TRP A 66 -12.65 8.68 -5.32
C TRP A 66 -11.96 8.21 -4.02
N ARG A 67 -12.72 7.54 -3.15
CA ARG A 67 -12.16 6.95 -1.93
C ARG A 67 -11.06 5.91 -2.22
N TYR A 68 -11.07 5.24 -3.37
CA TYR A 68 -10.02 4.27 -3.73
C TYR A 68 -8.69 4.94 -4.11
N TYR A 69 -8.71 6.10 -4.79
CA TYR A 69 -7.51 6.91 -4.96
C TYR A 69 -6.93 7.32 -3.59
N GLN A 70 -7.78 7.79 -2.68
CA GLN A 70 -7.36 8.13 -1.32
C GLN A 70 -6.82 6.92 -0.54
N ARG A 71 -7.42 5.74 -0.70
CA ARG A 71 -6.91 4.51 -0.06
C ARG A 71 -5.54 4.12 -0.57
N PHE A 72 -5.24 4.34 -1.85
CA PHE A 72 -3.88 4.14 -2.34
C PHE A 72 -2.90 5.06 -1.61
N HIS A 73 -3.21 6.35 -1.45
CA HIS A 73 -2.38 7.27 -0.64
C HIS A 73 -2.18 6.75 0.79
N PHE A 74 -3.27 6.53 1.54
CA PHE A 74 -3.21 6.14 2.95
C PHE A 74 -2.47 4.82 3.17
N HIS A 75 -2.70 3.82 2.32
CA HIS A 75 -2.00 2.54 2.47
C HIS A 75 -0.55 2.66 2.03
N SER A 76 -0.22 3.41 0.97
CA SER A 76 1.17 3.58 0.53
C SER A 76 2.01 4.30 1.59
N THR A 77 1.50 5.37 2.19
CA THR A 77 2.22 6.10 3.25
C THR A 77 2.25 5.32 4.56
N GLY A 78 1.11 4.79 5.01
CA GLY A 78 1.00 4.05 6.27
C GLY A 78 1.80 2.74 6.26
N ILE A 79 1.67 1.93 5.21
CA ILE A 79 2.43 0.67 5.09
C ILE A 79 3.89 0.95 4.77
N GLY A 80 4.21 1.98 3.97
CA GLY A 80 5.59 2.38 3.72
C GLY A 80 6.32 2.75 5.01
N ALA A 81 5.72 3.60 5.85
CA ALA A 81 6.28 3.99 7.14
C ALA A 81 6.40 2.80 8.10
N MET A 82 5.35 1.96 8.18
CA MET A 82 5.36 0.74 8.99
C MET A 82 6.47 -0.22 8.55
N SER A 83 6.63 -0.41 7.24
CA SER A 83 7.67 -1.25 6.65
C SER A 83 9.06 -0.76 7.06
N LEU A 84 9.32 0.55 7.01
CA LEU A 84 10.59 1.12 7.47
C LEU A 84 10.84 0.82 8.94
N GLY A 85 9.84 1.02 9.81
CA GLY A 85 9.95 0.69 11.24
C GLY A 85 10.28 -0.78 11.49
N ILE A 86 9.61 -1.70 10.78
CA ILE A 86 9.85 -3.15 10.94
C ILE A 86 11.22 -3.55 10.37
N LEU A 87 11.64 -2.97 9.24
CA LEU A 87 12.96 -3.24 8.66
C LEU A 87 14.09 -2.76 9.60
N ILE A 88 13.90 -1.61 10.27
CA ILE A 88 14.81 -1.13 11.31
C ILE A 88 14.81 -2.09 12.50
N LEU A 89 13.65 -2.53 13.00
CA LEU A 89 13.56 -3.52 14.07
C LEU A 89 14.31 -4.81 13.71
N LEU A 90 14.10 -5.31 12.48
CA LEU A 90 14.77 -6.50 11.97
C LEU A 90 16.30 -6.37 12.04
N LEU A 91 16.90 -5.19 11.82
CA LEU A 91 18.35 -5.00 11.95
C LEU A 91 18.86 -5.45 13.32
N TYR A 92 18.12 -5.12 14.38
CA TYR A 92 18.52 -5.38 15.76
C TYR A 92 18.22 -6.79 16.26
N ILE A 93 17.42 -7.61 15.55
CA ILE A 93 17.14 -8.98 16.00
C ILE A 93 18.34 -9.90 15.69
N ALA A 94 18.80 -10.67 16.69
CA ALA A 94 19.89 -11.65 16.62
C ALA A 94 19.55 -12.94 15.83
N ALA A 95 18.62 -12.87 14.88
CA ALA A 95 18.13 -14.01 14.12
C ALA A 95 19.04 -14.42 12.95
N PRO A 96 18.91 -15.66 12.42
CA PRO A 96 19.60 -16.08 11.21
C PRO A 96 19.35 -15.16 10.02
N THR A 97 20.41 -14.87 9.26
CA THR A 97 20.36 -13.95 8.11
C THR A 97 19.30 -14.34 7.07
N SER A 98 19.14 -15.63 6.80
CA SER A 98 18.14 -16.13 5.84
C SER A 98 16.71 -15.76 6.24
N ALA A 99 16.33 -15.98 7.51
CA ALA A 99 15.01 -15.64 8.02
C ALA A 99 14.75 -14.12 7.98
N LYS A 100 15.76 -13.32 8.34
CA LYS A 100 15.70 -11.85 8.25
C LYS A 100 15.51 -11.38 6.81
N VAL A 101 16.21 -12.00 5.84
CA VAL A 101 16.07 -11.70 4.40
C VAL A 101 14.66 -12.00 3.91
N VAL A 102 14.14 -13.20 4.20
CA VAL A 102 12.78 -13.60 3.78
C VAL A 102 11.75 -12.63 4.34
N SER A 103 11.84 -12.31 5.64
CA SER A 103 10.93 -11.37 6.28
C SER A 103 11.03 -9.96 5.67
N ALA A 104 12.26 -9.45 5.47
CA ALA A 104 12.48 -8.13 4.89
C ALA A 104 11.92 -8.00 3.46
N TYR A 105 12.10 -9.00 2.60
CA TYR A 105 11.51 -8.98 1.25
C TYR A 105 10.00 -9.13 1.27
N ALA A 106 9.43 -9.98 2.13
CA ALA A 106 7.99 -10.12 2.27
C ALA A 106 7.33 -8.79 2.73
N ILE A 107 7.97 -8.09 3.68
CA ILE A 107 7.55 -6.76 4.15
C ILE A 107 7.65 -5.74 3.02
N SER A 108 8.82 -5.60 2.39
CA SER A 108 9.03 -4.58 1.36
C SER A 108 8.18 -4.79 0.12
N LEU A 109 8.19 -6.00 -0.47
CA LEU A 109 7.44 -6.28 -1.69
C LEU A 109 5.94 -6.34 -1.42
N GLY A 110 5.53 -7.05 -0.36
CA GLY A 110 4.13 -7.14 0.04
C GLY A 110 3.53 -5.76 0.31
N GLY A 111 4.24 -4.96 1.11
CA GLY A 111 3.79 -3.64 1.50
C GLY A 111 3.79 -2.63 0.35
N PHE A 112 4.77 -2.71 -0.55
CA PHE A 112 4.83 -1.85 -1.74
C PHE A 112 3.73 -2.16 -2.75
N PHE A 113 3.50 -3.44 -3.06
CA PHE A 113 2.55 -3.81 -4.10
C PHE A 113 1.10 -3.81 -3.63
N TYR A 114 0.84 -4.04 -2.34
CA TYR A 114 -0.54 -4.09 -1.84
C TYR A 114 -1.39 -2.86 -2.17
N PRO A 115 -0.95 -1.61 -1.94
CA PRO A 115 -1.76 -0.43 -2.22
C PRO A 115 -2.27 -0.33 -3.66
N PHE A 116 -1.57 -0.92 -4.64
CA PHE A 116 -1.93 -0.85 -6.05
C PHE A 116 -3.29 -1.46 -6.37
N ILE A 117 -3.82 -2.38 -5.55
CA ILE A 117 -5.20 -2.85 -5.68
C ILE A 117 -6.20 -1.69 -5.62
N TRP A 118 -5.95 -0.72 -4.73
CA TRP A 118 -6.81 0.45 -4.57
C TRP A 118 -6.64 1.40 -5.74
N LEU A 119 -5.40 1.62 -6.21
CA LEU A 119 -5.14 2.49 -7.35
C LEU A 119 -5.80 1.96 -8.62
N PHE A 120 -5.60 0.69 -8.95
CA PHE A 120 -6.19 0.10 -10.15
C PHE A 120 -7.70 -0.02 -10.04
N ALA A 121 -8.24 -0.35 -8.86
CA ALA A 121 -9.68 -0.29 -8.66
C ALA A 121 -10.25 1.13 -8.81
N ALA A 122 -9.49 2.18 -8.49
CA ALA A 122 -9.90 3.58 -8.70
C ALA A 122 -9.84 3.99 -10.18
N ILE A 123 -8.84 3.50 -10.92
CA ILE A 123 -8.63 3.80 -12.34
C ILE A 123 -9.65 3.08 -13.22
N TYR A 124 -9.84 1.77 -13.02
CA TYR A 124 -10.65 0.92 -13.89
C TYR A 124 -12.06 0.65 -13.36
N GLY A 125 -12.26 0.78 -12.05
CA GLY A 125 -13.55 0.57 -11.39
C GLY A 125 -14.70 1.46 -11.88
N PRO A 126 -14.50 2.71 -12.31
CA PRO A 126 -15.56 3.52 -12.91
C PRO A 126 -16.16 2.87 -14.17
N GLU A 127 -15.33 2.31 -15.05
CA GLU A 127 -15.76 1.78 -16.34
C GLU A 127 -16.29 0.34 -16.23
N MET A 128 -15.54 -0.56 -15.60
CA MET A 128 -15.90 -1.99 -15.55
C MET A 128 -16.65 -2.40 -14.25
N GLY A 129 -16.71 -1.49 -13.27
CA GLY A 129 -17.24 -1.75 -11.93
C GLY A 129 -16.16 -2.12 -10.93
N ARG A 130 -16.24 -1.56 -9.71
CA ARG A 130 -15.20 -1.74 -8.67
C ARG A 130 -14.95 -3.18 -8.25
N HIS A 131 -15.97 -4.02 -8.21
CA HIS A 131 -15.79 -5.43 -7.86
C HIS A 131 -14.92 -6.12 -8.91
N GLN A 132 -15.31 -6.00 -10.18
CA GLN A 132 -14.61 -6.61 -11.29
C GLN A 132 -13.18 -6.09 -11.44
N ALA A 133 -12.95 -4.79 -11.23
CA ALA A 133 -11.60 -4.24 -11.20
C ALA A 133 -10.73 -4.89 -10.10
N LYS A 134 -11.25 -5.06 -8.88
CA LYS A 134 -10.48 -5.72 -7.81
C LYS A 134 -10.17 -7.19 -8.12
N GLU A 135 -11.06 -7.90 -8.79
CA GLU A 135 -10.79 -9.28 -9.24
C GLU A 135 -9.70 -9.32 -10.32
N CYS A 136 -9.78 -8.45 -11.34
CA CYS A 136 -8.76 -8.37 -12.39
C CYS A 136 -7.35 -8.07 -11.84
N PHE A 137 -7.27 -7.30 -10.76
CA PHE A 137 -6.01 -6.89 -10.13
C PHE A 137 -5.77 -7.60 -8.79
N ALA A 138 -6.44 -8.73 -8.52
CA ALA A 138 -6.42 -9.43 -7.23
C ALA A 138 -5.02 -9.81 -6.75
N VAL A 139 -4.07 -10.01 -7.67
CA VAL A 139 -2.66 -10.25 -7.35
C VAL A 139 -2.08 -9.21 -6.39
N PHE A 140 -2.41 -7.92 -6.58
CA PHE A 140 -1.99 -6.86 -5.68
C PHE A 140 -2.70 -6.95 -4.32
N GLY A 141 -3.95 -7.42 -4.29
CA GLY A 141 -4.63 -7.73 -3.03
C GLY A 141 -3.91 -8.80 -2.21
N TYR A 142 -3.44 -9.87 -2.86
CA TYR A 142 -2.69 -10.95 -2.19
C TYR A 142 -1.34 -10.50 -1.63
N MET A 143 -0.74 -9.44 -2.18
CA MET A 143 0.48 -8.85 -1.62
C MET A 143 0.29 -8.31 -0.20
N GLY A 144 -0.94 -7.97 0.20
CA GLY A 144 -1.27 -7.65 1.59
C GLY A 144 -1.11 -8.85 2.52
N GLY A 145 -1.41 -10.05 2.03
CA GLY A 145 -1.14 -11.30 2.74
C GLY A 145 0.36 -11.59 2.85
N VAL A 146 1.13 -11.35 1.78
CA VAL A 146 2.61 -11.46 1.81
C VAL A 146 3.21 -10.50 2.84
N PHE A 147 2.73 -9.25 2.88
CA PHE A 147 3.12 -8.28 3.88
C PHE A 147 2.84 -8.77 5.31
N LEU A 148 1.62 -9.27 5.55
CA LEU A 148 1.23 -9.82 6.85
C LEU A 148 2.10 -11.01 7.27
N LEU A 149 2.40 -11.94 6.36
CA LEU A 149 3.31 -13.06 6.65
C LEU A 149 4.71 -12.57 7.00
N GLY A 150 5.19 -11.51 6.34
CA GLY A 150 6.43 -10.84 6.68
C GLY A 150 6.44 -10.29 8.11
N ILE A 151 5.36 -9.62 8.52
CA ILE A 151 5.17 -9.13 9.91
C ILE A 151 5.16 -10.29 10.89
N LEU A 152 4.35 -11.31 10.64
CA LEU A 152 4.22 -12.47 11.55
C LEU A 152 5.57 -13.18 11.71
N LEU A 153 6.33 -13.34 10.63
CA LEU A 153 7.69 -13.87 10.71
C LEU A 153 8.59 -12.96 11.54
N THR A 154 8.56 -11.63 11.35
CA THR A 154 9.32 -10.71 12.20
C THR A 154 8.94 -10.87 13.67
N MET A 155 7.65 -11.00 14.00
CA MET A 155 7.21 -11.21 15.38
C MET A 155 7.75 -12.51 15.95
N VAL A 156 7.69 -13.62 15.21
CA VAL A 156 8.28 -14.90 15.63
C VAL A 156 9.78 -14.76 15.88
N LEU A 157 10.51 -14.05 15.00
CA LEU A 157 11.94 -13.80 15.18
C LEU A 157 12.21 -12.92 16.41
N LEU A 158 11.39 -11.91 16.65
CA LEU A 158 11.51 -11.01 17.80
C LEU A 158 11.33 -11.76 19.13
N PHE A 159 10.36 -12.67 19.22
CA PHE A 159 10.12 -13.44 20.45
C PHE A 159 11.12 -14.58 20.64
N LYS A 160 11.69 -15.11 19.57
CA LYS A 160 12.62 -16.25 19.61
C LYS A 160 14.07 -15.83 19.85
N TYR A 161 14.48 -14.64 19.41
CA TYR A 161 15.86 -14.19 19.42
C TYR A 161 16.03 -12.86 20.15
N GLU A 162 17.18 -12.67 20.80
CA GLU A 162 17.51 -11.45 21.54
C GLU A 162 17.70 -10.23 20.62
N LEU A 163 17.56 -9.04 21.19
CA LEU A 163 17.90 -7.78 20.52
C LEU A 163 19.39 -7.47 20.73
N LYS A 164 20.14 -7.33 19.63
CA LYS A 164 21.51 -6.79 19.59
C LYS A 164 21.46 -5.27 19.52
N LEU A 165 21.25 -4.63 20.66
CA LEU A 165 21.36 -3.18 20.76
C LEU A 165 22.84 -2.76 20.64
N PRO A 166 23.13 -1.59 20.04
CA PRO A 166 24.49 -1.05 20.06
C PRO A 166 24.93 -0.90 21.52
N LYS A 167 26.11 -1.42 21.86
CA LYS A 167 26.70 -1.12 23.17
C LYS A 167 27.08 0.36 23.15
N HIS A 168 26.60 1.12 24.14
CA HIS A 168 27.08 2.48 24.37
C HIS A 168 28.51 2.36 24.88
N GLU A 169 29.49 2.40 23.98
CA GLU A 169 30.87 2.66 24.41
C GLU A 169 30.90 4.08 24.96
N SER A 170 31.10 4.20 26.27
CA SER A 170 31.32 5.47 26.93
C SER A 170 32.57 6.12 26.33
N MET A 171 32.40 7.20 25.57
CA MET A 171 33.48 8.12 25.17
C MET A 171 33.98 8.92 26.38
N ILE A 172 34.36 8.25 27.46
CA ILE A 172 34.94 8.87 28.66
C ILE A 172 36.03 7.94 29.17
N ASN A 173 37.21 8.02 28.56
CA ASN A 173 38.52 7.96 29.20
C ASN A 173 39.57 8.02 28.10
N ASP A 174 40.00 9.24 27.80
CA ASP A 174 41.35 9.57 27.33
C ASP A 174 41.46 11.09 27.23
N LYS A 175 41.51 11.78 28.38
CA LYS A 175 42.23 13.05 28.61
C LYS A 175 42.60 13.17 30.08
#